data_AF-A0A0C3QIT7-F1
#
_entry.id   AF-A0A0C3QIT7-F1
#
_cell.length_a   1.000
_cell.length_b   1.000
_cell.length_c   1.000
_cell.angle_alpha   90.00
_cell.angle_beta   90.00
_cell.angle_gamma   90.00
#
_symmetry.space_group_name_H-M   'P 1'
#
loop_
_entity.id
_entity.type
_entity.pdbx_description
1 polymer ?
#
loop_
_entity_poly.entity_id
_entity_poly.type
_entity_poly.pdbx_seq_one_letter_code
_entity_poly.pdbx_strand_id
1 'polypeptide(L)'
;MALFASSYLIGDALYWYEGLEEDVQNDWSRLRPALLARFGRSGPPPTAASSTPVISAPAPPTTIPTPAAAPPTTRPRPLVRKGRLKVLNADGSLCGYSAESGDLVDGMCRTLSTGPDGALLISFIASPSGEPFEIQILDDPPNTRATDRLAVCWGGLAQNRWQSEVTSVASSCRFSSIASSKNWDIKKKVWAISNSGELSVDYPKPDGGTEGLQPFIRQSANYLYWLRSSRSNTRGFNPVRIVVEDVV
;
A
#
# COMPACT_ATOMS: atom_id res chain seq x y z
N MET A 1 -0.13 27.21 12.99
CA MET A 1 -0.08 25.78 13.38
C MET A 1 -1.43 25.09 13.24
N ALA A 2 -2.55 25.71 13.65
CA ALA A 2 -3.88 25.10 13.51
C ALA A 2 -4.25 24.77 12.06
N LEU A 3 -4.05 25.71 11.12
CA LEU A 3 -4.26 25.50 9.68
C LEU A 3 -3.42 24.37 9.08
N PHE A 4 -2.22 24.12 9.63
CA PHE A 4 -1.37 23.02 9.18
C PHE A 4 -1.85 21.68 9.74
N ALA A 5 -2.43 21.66 10.93
CA ALA A 5 -2.99 20.43 11.50
C ALA A 5 -4.35 20.08 10.86
N SER A 6 -5.15 21.07 10.47
CA SER A 6 -6.46 20.84 9.84
C SER A 6 -6.35 20.17 8.48
N SER A 7 -5.27 20.38 7.72
CA SER A 7 -5.04 19.69 6.43
C SER A 7 -4.84 18.18 6.56
N TYR A 8 -4.64 17.66 7.77
CA TYR A 8 -4.53 16.22 8.04
C TYR A 8 -5.81 15.60 8.62
N LEU A 9 -6.85 16.40 8.84
CA LEU A 9 -8.14 15.89 9.29
C LEU A 9 -8.89 15.27 8.09
N ILE A 10 -9.33 14.03 8.24
CA ILE A 10 -10.03 13.26 7.21
C ILE A 10 -11.28 12.64 7.84
N GLY A 11 -12.36 12.53 7.07
CA GLY A 11 -13.60 11.87 7.50
C GLY A 11 -14.30 12.60 8.65
N ASP A 12 -14.75 11.85 9.66
CA ASP A 12 -15.52 12.38 10.81
C ASP A 12 -14.80 13.50 11.58
N ALA A 13 -13.46 13.50 11.56
CA ALA A 13 -12.67 14.54 12.21
C ALA A 13 -12.75 15.88 11.46
N LEU A 14 -12.86 15.83 10.13
CA LEU A 14 -13.02 17.03 9.29
C LEU A 14 -14.41 17.64 9.49
N TYR A 15 -15.48 16.83 9.43
CA TYR A 15 -16.84 17.33 9.64
C TYR A 15 -17.06 17.90 11.04
N TRP A 16 -16.39 17.34 12.05
CA TRP A 16 -16.41 17.92 13.39
C TRP A 16 -15.64 19.24 13.48
N TYR A 17 -14.49 19.35 12.82
CA TYR A 17 -13.68 20.58 12.80
C TYR A 17 -14.42 21.76 12.18
N GLU A 18 -15.11 21.54 11.06
CA GLU A 18 -15.95 22.56 10.39
C GLU A 18 -17.08 23.09 11.30
N GLY A 19 -17.53 22.30 12.28
CA GLY A 19 -18.56 22.70 13.23
C GLY A 19 -18.05 23.46 14.47
N LEU A 20 -16.74 23.69 14.59
CA LEU A 20 -16.16 24.46 15.69
C LEU A 20 -16.23 25.98 15.41
N GLU A 21 -16.21 26.78 16.47
CA GLU A 21 -16.09 28.24 16.35
C GLU A 21 -14.76 28.62 15.69
N GLU A 22 -14.77 29.68 14.88
CA GLU A 22 -13.63 30.11 14.06
C GLU A 22 -12.38 30.45 14.89
N ASP A 23 -12.58 30.93 16.11
CA ASP A 23 -11.51 31.20 17.08
C ASP A 23 -10.84 29.91 17.59
N VAL A 24 -11.60 28.82 17.72
CA VAL A 24 -11.08 27.49 18.05
C VAL A 24 -10.38 26.87 16.84
N GLN A 25 -10.91 27.07 15.63
CA GLN A 25 -10.32 26.53 14.39
C GLN A 25 -8.94 27.11 14.07
N ASN A 26 -8.72 28.39 14.39
CA ASN A 26 -7.49 29.12 14.06
C ASN A 26 -6.45 29.11 15.20
N ASP A 27 -6.85 28.80 16.43
CA ASP A 27 -5.96 28.74 17.59
C ASP A 27 -5.56 27.29 17.93
N TRP A 28 -4.29 26.96 17.72
CA TRP A 28 -3.76 25.62 17.99
C TRP A 28 -3.85 25.24 19.49
N SER A 29 -3.74 26.23 20.38
CA SER A 29 -3.81 26.00 21.83
C SER A 29 -5.20 25.54 22.27
N ARG A 30 -6.24 25.90 21.51
CA ARG A 30 -7.65 25.50 21.73
C ARG A 30 -8.04 24.28 20.92
N LEU A 31 -7.56 24.19 19.68
CA LEU A 31 -7.85 23.06 18.79
C LEU A 31 -7.29 21.74 19.33
N ARG A 32 -6.07 21.77 19.87
CA ARG A 32 -5.39 20.57 20.39
C ARG A 32 -6.14 19.88 21.54
N PRO A 33 -6.55 20.55 22.63
CA PRO A 33 -7.31 19.89 23.70
C PRO A 33 -8.69 19.42 23.22
N ALA A 34 -9.34 20.13 22.30
CA ALA A 34 -10.62 19.72 21.73
C ALA A 34 -10.49 18.41 20.93
N LEU A 35 -9.45 18.29 20.10
CA LEU A 35 -9.13 17.04 19.37
C LEU A 35 -8.86 15.88 20.33
N LEU A 36 -8.10 16.11 21.40
CA LEU A 36 -7.81 15.08 22.41
C LEU A 36 -9.04 14.68 23.22
N ALA A 37 -9.93 15.61 23.53
CA ALA A 37 -11.16 15.31 24.26
C ALA A 37 -12.10 14.42 23.44
N ARG A 38 -12.22 14.68 22.12
CA ARG A 38 -13.14 13.96 21.24
C ARG A 38 -12.57 12.65 20.69
N PHE A 39 -11.33 12.65 20.23
CA PHE A 39 -10.72 11.49 19.55
C PHE A 39 -9.64 10.80 20.41
N GLY A 40 -9.20 11.40 21.51
CA GLY A 40 -8.18 10.84 22.39
C GLY A 40 -8.69 9.76 23.36
N ARG A 41 -10.01 9.56 23.47
CA ARG A 41 -10.59 8.48 24.28
C ARG A 41 -11.03 7.31 23.40
N SER A 42 -10.08 6.44 23.06
CA SER A 42 -10.38 5.08 22.63
C SER A 42 -9.96 4.10 23.72
N GLY A 43 -10.73 4.08 24.81
CA GLY A 43 -10.70 3.04 25.84
C GLY A 43 -12.14 2.61 26.12
N PRO A 44 -12.45 1.32 26.30
CA PRO A 44 -13.81 0.88 26.61
C PRO A 44 -14.28 1.56 27.91
N PRO A 45 -15.57 1.92 28.02
CA PRO A 45 -16.09 2.47 29.26
C PRO A 45 -15.94 1.41 30.37
N PRO A 46 -15.46 1.77 31.58
CA PRO A 46 -15.69 0.92 32.74
C PRO A 46 -17.19 0.88 32.97
N THR A 47 -17.79 -0.27 32.72
CA THR A 47 -19.15 -0.60 33.15
C THR A 47 -19.27 -0.26 34.63
N ALA A 48 -19.98 0.83 34.92
CA ALA A 48 -20.37 1.20 36.27
C ALA A 48 -21.45 0.21 36.72
N ALA A 49 -21.05 -0.89 37.35
CA ALA A 49 -21.92 -1.68 38.19
C ALA A 49 -21.81 -1.13 39.62
N SER A 50 -22.77 -0.27 39.97
CA SER A 50 -23.10 0.08 41.34
C SER A 50 -23.56 -1.19 42.07
N SER A 51 -22.91 -1.53 43.18
CA SER A 51 -23.48 -2.29 44.32
C SER A 51 -22.46 -2.38 45.47
N THR A 52 -22.63 -1.52 46.48
CA THR A 52 -22.33 -1.88 47.89
C THR A 52 -23.55 -2.56 48.50
N PRO A 53 -23.50 -3.24 49.68
CA PRO A 53 -22.38 -3.41 50.62
C PRO A 53 -22.18 -4.87 51.12
N VAL A 54 -21.15 -5.11 51.95
CA VAL A 54 -21.20 -5.74 53.29
C VAL A 54 -19.83 -6.34 53.68
N ILE A 55 -19.25 -5.69 54.70
CA ILE A 55 -18.41 -6.15 55.82
C ILE A 55 -17.86 -7.59 55.76
N SER A 56 -16.53 -7.74 55.80
CA SER A 56 -15.78 -8.45 56.86
C SER A 56 -14.26 -8.39 56.61
N ALA A 57 -13.52 -7.87 57.59
CA ALA A 57 -12.05 -7.96 57.67
C ALA A 57 -11.62 -9.38 58.06
N PRO A 58 -10.46 -9.89 57.57
CA PRO A 58 -9.27 -9.90 58.45
C PRO A 58 -7.87 -9.83 57.77
N ALA A 59 -6.91 -9.36 58.57
CA ALA A 59 -5.43 -9.48 58.54
C ALA A 59 -4.60 -8.87 57.38
N PRO A 60 -3.49 -8.14 57.67
CA PRO A 60 -2.60 -7.58 56.66
C PRO A 60 -1.47 -8.56 56.28
N PRO A 61 -1.28 -8.88 54.99
CA PRO A 61 0.00 -9.36 54.51
C PRO A 61 0.80 -8.20 53.91
N THR A 62 2.05 -8.09 54.35
CA THR A 62 3.08 -7.16 53.89
C THR A 62 3.20 -7.22 52.36
N THR A 63 2.74 -6.19 51.67
CA THR A 63 2.77 -6.13 50.20
C THR A 63 4.11 -5.54 49.77
N ILE A 64 4.96 -6.38 49.19
CA ILE A 64 6.14 -5.94 48.44
C ILE A 64 5.62 -5.12 47.25
N PRO A 65 6.16 -3.91 46.97
CA PRO A 65 5.72 -3.14 45.82
C PRO A 65 6.05 -3.91 44.54
N THR A 66 5.01 -4.34 43.82
CA THR A 66 5.14 -4.89 42.48
C THR A 66 5.64 -3.77 41.57
N PRO A 67 6.74 -3.96 40.80
CA PRO A 67 7.17 -2.97 39.82
C PRO A 67 6.01 -2.66 38.88
N ALA A 68 5.73 -1.37 38.68
CA ALA A 68 4.70 -0.91 37.75
C ALA A 68 4.95 -1.53 36.37
N ALA A 69 3.97 -2.29 35.86
CA ALA A 69 4.04 -2.87 34.54
C ALA A 69 4.27 -1.76 33.50
N ALA A 70 5.31 -1.90 32.68
CA ALA A 70 5.60 -0.96 31.62
C ALA A 70 4.34 -0.78 30.74
N PRO A 71 3.99 0.46 30.35
CA PRO A 71 2.84 0.70 29.48
C PRO A 71 3.00 -0.15 28.21
N PRO A 72 1.93 -0.79 27.73
CA PRO A 72 2.01 -1.62 26.55
C PRO A 72 2.55 -0.76 25.40
N THR A 73 3.73 -1.11 24.90
CA THR A 73 4.32 -0.50 23.71
C THR A 73 3.30 -0.60 22.61
N THR A 74 2.58 0.49 22.37
CA THR A 74 1.47 0.53 21.43
C THR A 74 2.10 0.51 20.06
N ARG A 75 2.35 -0.69 19.51
CA ARG A 75 2.86 -0.82 18.15
C ARG A 75 1.85 -0.09 17.25
N PRO A 76 2.31 0.89 16.44
CA PRO A 76 1.43 1.54 15.49
C PRO A 76 0.76 0.46 14.65
N ARG A 77 -0.57 0.50 14.55
CA ARG A 77 -1.27 -0.40 13.63
C ARG A 77 -0.76 -0.11 12.22
N PRO A 78 -0.40 -1.13 11.43
CA PRO A 78 0.02 -0.90 10.06
C PRO A 78 -1.10 -0.21 9.29
N LEU A 79 -0.81 0.94 8.68
CA LEU A 79 -1.77 1.69 7.90
C LEU A 79 -1.99 0.95 6.57
N VAL A 80 -3.16 0.32 6.42
CA VAL A 80 -3.57 -0.29 5.16
C VAL A 80 -3.99 0.83 4.21
N ARG A 81 -3.29 0.94 3.08
CA ARG A 81 -3.64 1.87 2.00
C ARG A 81 -4.43 1.15 0.92
N LYS A 82 -5.37 1.87 0.31
CA LYS A 82 -6.14 1.43 -0.84
C LYS A 82 -6.01 2.46 -1.96
N GLY A 83 -5.87 2.00 -3.18
CA GLY A 83 -5.65 2.91 -4.30
C GLY A 83 -5.72 2.24 -5.66
N ARG A 84 -5.37 3.02 -6.68
CA ARG A 84 -5.25 2.61 -8.08
C ARG A 84 -3.83 2.86 -8.56
N LEU A 85 -3.37 2.06 -9.51
CA LEU A 85 -2.05 2.24 -10.12
C LEU A 85 -2.14 3.18 -11.32
N LYS A 86 -1.78 4.44 -11.13
CA LYS A 86 -1.78 5.48 -12.16
C LYS A 86 -0.43 5.48 -12.88
N VAL A 87 -0.45 5.50 -14.21
CA VAL A 87 0.75 5.46 -15.06
C VAL A 87 0.95 6.82 -15.71
N LEU A 88 2.11 7.43 -15.45
CA LEU A 88 2.47 8.77 -15.90
C LEU A 88 3.68 8.71 -16.85
N ASN A 89 3.70 9.55 -17.86
CA ASN A 89 4.87 9.78 -18.68
C ASN A 89 5.98 10.47 -17.87
N ALA A 90 7.19 10.54 -18.43
CA ALA A 90 8.31 11.24 -17.80
C ALA A 90 8.04 12.74 -17.55
N ASP A 91 7.16 13.36 -18.35
CA ASP A 91 6.72 14.76 -18.18
C ASP A 91 5.60 14.92 -17.12
N GLY A 92 5.14 13.82 -16.51
CA GLY A 92 4.05 13.79 -15.53
C GLY A 92 2.65 13.74 -16.14
N SER A 93 2.51 13.75 -17.47
CA SER A 93 1.20 13.59 -18.12
C SER A 93 0.64 12.18 -17.92
N LEU A 94 -0.68 12.07 -17.83
CA LEU A 94 -1.36 10.79 -17.61
C LEU A 94 -1.31 9.92 -18.86
N CYS A 95 -0.73 8.72 -18.77
CA CYS A 95 -0.85 7.68 -19.79
C CYS A 95 -2.16 6.90 -19.63
N GLY A 96 -2.56 6.65 -18.38
CA GLY A 96 -3.74 5.86 -18.02
C GLY A 96 -3.56 5.19 -16.66
N TYR A 97 -4.35 4.16 -16.40
CA TYR A 97 -4.32 3.36 -15.19
C TYR A 97 -4.03 1.90 -15.52
N SER A 98 -3.23 1.23 -14.68
CA SER A 98 -3.00 -0.21 -14.85
C SER A 98 -4.34 -0.95 -14.74
N ALA A 99 -4.63 -1.79 -15.73
CA ALA A 99 -5.87 -2.52 -15.86
C ALA A 99 -5.59 -4.02 -16.00
N GLU A 100 -6.63 -4.83 -15.77
CA GLU A 100 -6.58 -6.23 -16.15
C GLU A 100 -6.59 -6.37 -17.68
N SER A 101 -5.78 -7.28 -18.20
CA SER A 101 -5.84 -7.65 -19.61
C SER A 101 -7.19 -8.34 -19.85
N GLY A 102 -7.99 -7.86 -20.80
CA GLY A 102 -9.24 -8.53 -21.19
C GLY A 102 -9.04 -9.97 -21.65
N ASP A 103 -7.81 -10.33 -22.05
CA ASP A 103 -7.39 -11.71 -22.26
C ASP A 103 -7.16 -12.40 -20.91
N LEU A 104 -8.24 -12.96 -20.34
CA LEU A 104 -8.24 -13.75 -19.10
C LEU A 104 -7.28 -14.96 -19.12
N VAL A 105 -6.72 -15.31 -20.28
CA VAL A 105 -5.92 -16.51 -20.51
C VAL A 105 -4.50 -16.39 -19.94
N ASP A 106 -3.96 -15.18 -19.75
CA ASP A 106 -2.58 -15.02 -19.29
C ASP A 106 -2.38 -14.39 -17.91
N GLY A 107 -3.44 -13.86 -17.28
CA GLY A 107 -3.37 -13.26 -15.94
C GLY A 107 -2.49 -12.02 -15.85
N MET A 108 -2.16 -11.40 -16.99
CA MET A 108 -1.26 -10.25 -17.04
C MET A 108 -1.99 -8.93 -16.76
N CYS A 109 -1.33 -8.06 -16.00
CA CYS A 109 -1.76 -6.71 -15.68
C CYS A 109 -0.89 -5.70 -16.46
N ARG A 110 -0.97 -5.75 -17.78
CA ARG A 110 -0.13 -4.94 -18.70
C ARG A 110 -0.90 -3.91 -19.50
N THR A 111 -2.23 -3.98 -19.55
CA THR A 111 -3.07 -3.03 -20.28
C THR A 111 -3.25 -1.76 -19.48
N LEU A 112 -3.55 -0.67 -20.18
CA LEU A 112 -3.90 0.61 -19.56
C LEU A 112 -5.35 0.95 -19.85
N SER A 113 -6.09 1.30 -18.81
CA SER A 113 -7.40 1.95 -18.91
C SER A 113 -7.21 3.46 -19.06
N THR A 114 -8.02 4.11 -19.89
CA THR A 114 -8.04 5.57 -20.03
C THR A 114 -8.67 6.26 -18.82
N GLY A 115 -9.49 5.54 -18.05
CA GLY A 115 -10.22 6.06 -16.90
C GLY A 115 -10.06 5.22 -15.62
N PRO A 116 -10.40 5.81 -14.47
CA PRO A 116 -10.26 5.16 -13.16
C PRO A 116 -11.19 3.95 -12.95
N ASP A 117 -12.31 3.86 -13.68
CA ASP A 117 -13.32 2.82 -13.47
C ASP A 117 -12.86 1.44 -13.99
N GLY A 118 -11.97 1.43 -14.97
CA GLY A 118 -11.31 0.21 -15.47
C GLY A 118 -9.96 -0.08 -14.82
N ALA A 119 -9.58 0.69 -13.79
CA ALA A 119 -8.30 0.53 -13.11
C ALA A 119 -8.33 -0.61 -12.10
N LEU A 120 -7.21 -1.32 -11.96
CA LEU A 120 -7.00 -2.29 -10.89
C LEU A 120 -7.10 -1.59 -9.54
N LEU A 121 -8.03 -2.06 -8.70
CA LEU A 121 -8.11 -1.62 -7.31
C LEU A 121 -7.13 -2.44 -6.48
N ILE A 122 -6.29 -1.78 -5.70
CA ILE A 122 -5.26 -2.45 -4.91
C ILE A 122 -5.33 -2.06 -3.44
N SER A 123 -4.83 -2.94 -2.58
CA SER A 123 -4.50 -2.61 -1.19
C SER A 123 -3.15 -3.14 -0.78
N PHE A 124 -2.48 -2.42 0.12
CA PHE A 124 -1.17 -2.81 0.62
C PHE A 124 -0.90 -2.17 1.97
N ILE A 125 0.11 -2.72 2.65
CA ILE A 125 0.67 -2.16 3.88
C ILE A 125 2.07 -1.67 3.51
N ALA A 126 2.24 -0.36 3.40
CA ALA A 126 3.55 0.21 3.13
C ALA A 126 4.47 -0.02 4.33
N SER A 127 5.67 -0.55 4.10
CA SER A 127 6.66 -0.67 5.16
C SER A 127 7.39 0.66 5.36
N PRO A 128 7.43 1.23 6.58
CA PRO A 128 8.21 2.43 6.85
C PRO A 128 9.73 2.19 6.74
N SER A 129 10.19 0.93 6.78
CA SER A 129 11.60 0.56 6.66
C SER A 129 12.13 0.50 5.23
N GLY A 130 11.28 0.78 4.22
CA GLY A 130 11.64 0.58 2.81
C GLY A 130 11.72 -0.90 2.40
N GLU A 131 11.30 -1.81 3.27
CA GLU A 131 11.24 -3.23 2.93
C GLU A 131 10.20 -3.50 1.84
N PRO A 132 10.50 -4.44 0.92
CA PRO A 132 9.55 -4.87 -0.08
C PRO A 132 8.26 -5.40 0.55
N PHE A 133 7.12 -5.01 -0.02
CA PHE A 133 5.79 -5.39 0.45
C PHE A 133 4.97 -6.09 -0.64
N GLU A 134 3.85 -6.67 -0.23
CA GLU A 134 2.88 -7.29 -1.13
C GLU A 134 1.74 -6.33 -1.45
N ILE A 135 1.29 -6.34 -2.70
CA ILE A 135 0.10 -5.65 -3.14
C ILE A 135 -1.00 -6.69 -3.35
N GLN A 136 -2.14 -6.49 -2.70
CA GLN A 136 -3.35 -7.27 -2.89
C GLN A 136 -4.22 -6.61 -3.96
N ILE A 137 -4.75 -7.42 -4.87
CA ILE A 137 -5.70 -6.97 -5.89
C ILE A 137 -7.11 -7.14 -5.30
N LEU A 138 -7.90 -6.08 -5.35
CA LEU A 138 -9.24 -5.99 -4.75
C LEU A 138 -10.37 -6.13 -5.76
N ASP A 139 -10.07 -6.40 -7.03
CA ASP A 139 -11.10 -6.46 -8.08
C ASP A 139 -12.17 -7.53 -7.75
N ASP A 140 -13.43 -7.13 -7.91
CA ASP A 140 -14.61 -7.94 -7.68
C ASP A 140 -14.72 -9.05 -8.74
N PRO A 141 -15.01 -10.29 -8.34
CA PRO A 141 -16.41 -10.59 -8.03
C PRO A 141 -16.63 -11.12 -6.60
N PRO A 142 -17.85 -10.93 -6.05
CA PRO A 142 -18.18 -11.11 -4.62
C PRO A 142 -18.07 -12.54 -4.06
N ASN A 143 -17.58 -13.51 -4.84
CA ASN A 143 -17.64 -14.93 -4.49
C ASN A 143 -16.28 -15.65 -4.32
N THR A 144 -15.16 -15.01 -4.59
CA THR A 144 -13.84 -15.65 -4.40
C THR A 144 -13.18 -15.13 -3.13
N ARG A 145 -13.25 -15.92 -2.06
CA ARG A 145 -12.53 -15.71 -0.78
C ARG A 145 -10.99 -15.63 -0.92
N ALA A 146 -10.46 -15.82 -2.12
CA ALA A 146 -9.03 -15.75 -2.41
C ALA A 146 -8.68 -14.34 -2.88
N THR A 147 -8.17 -13.51 -1.97
CA THR A 147 -7.53 -12.24 -2.34
C THR A 147 -6.29 -12.54 -3.18
N ASP A 148 -6.29 -12.15 -4.45
CA ASP A 148 -5.12 -12.33 -5.30
C ASP A 148 -4.05 -11.28 -4.98
N ARG A 149 -2.82 -11.56 -5.39
CA ARG A 149 -1.67 -10.70 -5.17
C ARG A 149 -1.09 -10.27 -6.51
N LEU A 150 -0.77 -8.99 -6.61
CA LEU A 150 0.01 -8.46 -7.71
C LEU A 150 1.44 -8.97 -7.57
N ALA A 151 1.88 -9.74 -8.55
CA ALA A 151 3.23 -10.26 -8.65
C ALA A 151 3.91 -9.70 -9.90
N VAL A 152 5.20 -9.95 -10.00
CA VAL A 152 5.97 -9.72 -11.22
C VAL A 152 6.38 -11.10 -11.76
N CYS A 153 6.18 -11.31 -13.05
CA CYS A 153 6.56 -12.53 -13.73
C CYS A 153 7.44 -12.26 -14.94
N TRP A 154 8.19 -13.29 -15.34
CA TRP A 154 9.05 -13.25 -16.50
C TRP A 154 8.73 -14.41 -17.44
N GLY A 155 8.42 -14.08 -18.69
CA GLY A 155 8.22 -15.07 -19.73
C GLY A 155 9.55 -15.70 -20.18
N GLY A 156 9.57 -17.02 -20.37
CA GLY A 156 10.65 -17.70 -21.08
C GLY A 156 11.96 -17.91 -20.32
N LEU A 157 11.97 -17.76 -18.99
CA LEU A 157 13.18 -17.94 -18.18
C LEU A 157 13.45 -19.41 -17.85
N ALA A 158 14.17 -20.10 -18.73
CA ALA A 158 15.05 -21.17 -18.29
C ALA A 158 16.27 -20.53 -17.59
N GLN A 159 16.25 -20.59 -16.25
CA GLN A 159 17.23 -20.25 -15.20
C GLN A 159 18.21 -19.07 -15.35
N ASN A 160 18.70 -18.69 -16.53
CA ASN A 160 19.71 -17.63 -16.71
C ASN A 160 19.42 -16.64 -17.86
N ARG A 161 18.40 -16.90 -18.70
CA ARG A 161 18.12 -16.06 -19.88
C ARG A 161 17.84 -14.59 -19.57
N TRP A 162 17.32 -14.27 -18.39
CA TRP A 162 17.02 -12.88 -18.05
C TRP A 162 18.29 -12.03 -17.91
N GLN A 163 19.45 -12.64 -17.65
CA GLN A 163 20.75 -11.94 -17.62
C GLN A 163 21.29 -11.68 -19.02
N SER A 164 21.12 -12.64 -19.92
CA SER A 164 21.70 -12.60 -21.27
C SER A 164 20.79 -11.90 -22.29
N GLU A 165 19.48 -12.10 -22.22
CA GLU A 165 18.55 -11.59 -23.23
C GLU A 165 18.06 -10.16 -22.89
N VAL A 166 18.39 -9.23 -23.79
CA VAL A 166 17.93 -7.82 -23.75
C VAL A 166 16.40 -7.70 -23.81
N THR A 167 15.73 -8.74 -24.31
CA THR A 167 14.29 -8.82 -24.48
C THR A 167 13.58 -9.50 -23.32
N SER A 168 14.30 -9.89 -22.26
CA SER A 168 13.66 -10.44 -21.05
C SER A 168 12.99 -9.30 -20.28
N VAL A 169 11.69 -9.17 -20.49
CA VAL A 169 10.87 -8.11 -19.92
C VAL A 169 10.00 -8.70 -18.82
N ALA A 170 10.00 -8.09 -17.63
CA ALA A 170 9.07 -8.48 -16.60
C ALA A 170 7.71 -7.83 -16.84
N SER A 171 6.64 -8.52 -16.44
CA SER A 171 5.28 -8.01 -16.50
C SER A 171 4.61 -8.14 -15.14
N SER A 172 3.76 -7.18 -14.79
CA SER A 172 2.87 -7.31 -13.64
C SER A 172 1.78 -8.34 -13.93
N CYS A 173 1.38 -9.10 -12.91
CA CYS A 173 0.39 -10.15 -13.07
C CYS A 173 -0.37 -10.51 -11.80
N ARG A 174 -1.51 -11.18 -11.99
CA ARG A 174 -2.24 -11.91 -10.96
C ARG A 174 -1.52 -13.21 -10.60
N PHE A 175 -1.13 -13.36 -9.35
CA PHE A 175 -0.37 -14.53 -8.91
C PHE A 175 -1.16 -15.83 -9.08
N SER A 176 -2.43 -15.85 -8.70
CA SER A 176 -3.26 -17.06 -8.73
C SER A 176 -3.47 -17.60 -10.15
N SER A 177 -3.65 -16.71 -11.12
CA SER A 177 -3.87 -17.04 -12.53
C SER A 177 -2.63 -17.63 -13.21
N ILE A 178 -1.44 -17.09 -12.91
CA ILE A 178 -0.21 -17.48 -13.62
C ILE A 178 0.44 -18.71 -12.98
N ALA A 179 0.47 -18.79 -11.66
CA ALA A 179 1.13 -19.87 -10.95
C ALA A 179 0.55 -21.26 -11.28
N SER A 180 -0.70 -21.31 -11.74
CA SER A 180 -1.40 -22.54 -12.10
C SER A 180 -1.17 -22.99 -13.56
N SER A 181 -0.78 -22.09 -14.46
CA SER A 181 -0.89 -22.33 -15.91
C SER A 181 0.44 -22.31 -16.66
N LYS A 182 1.50 -21.67 -16.12
CA LYS A 182 2.74 -21.44 -16.86
C LYS A 182 4.00 -21.69 -16.03
N ASN A 183 5.03 -22.21 -16.68
CA ASN A 183 6.39 -22.34 -16.13
C ASN A 183 7.12 -20.99 -16.17
N TRP A 184 6.54 -19.96 -15.54
CA TRP A 184 7.16 -18.65 -15.41
C TRP A 184 7.81 -18.54 -14.03
N ASP A 185 8.93 -17.82 -13.94
CA ASP A 185 9.41 -17.38 -12.63
C ASP A 185 8.52 -16.22 -12.18
N ILE A 186 7.95 -16.34 -10.99
CA ILE A 186 6.99 -15.39 -10.43
C ILE A 186 7.48 -14.99 -9.06
N LYS A 187 7.59 -13.69 -8.80
CA LYS A 187 8.00 -13.15 -7.51
C LYS A 187 6.91 -12.30 -6.90
N LYS A 188 6.65 -12.53 -5.60
CA LYS A 188 5.82 -11.70 -4.73
C LYS A 188 6.72 -10.91 -3.79
N LYS A 189 6.16 -9.93 -3.09
CA LYS A 189 6.87 -9.15 -2.08
C LYS A 189 8.12 -8.49 -2.69
N VAL A 190 7.95 -7.88 -3.86
CA VAL A 190 9.00 -7.21 -4.63
C VAL A 190 8.74 -5.71 -4.79
N TRP A 191 7.62 -5.22 -4.25
CA TRP A 191 7.17 -3.85 -4.43
C TRP A 191 7.78 -2.94 -3.38
N ALA A 192 8.33 -1.83 -3.81
CA ALA A 192 8.71 -0.72 -2.95
C ALA A 192 7.94 0.54 -3.37
N ILE A 193 7.75 1.45 -2.44
CA ILE A 193 7.06 2.72 -2.70
C ILE A 193 7.88 3.85 -2.10
N SER A 194 8.15 4.86 -2.92
CA SER A 194 8.85 6.06 -2.50
C SER A 194 7.94 6.98 -1.68
N ASN A 195 8.52 7.99 -1.04
CA ASN A 195 7.77 9.03 -0.33
C ASN A 195 6.83 9.82 -1.25
N SER A 196 7.12 9.88 -2.56
CA SER A 196 6.24 10.49 -3.57
C SER A 196 5.12 9.57 -4.06
N GLY A 197 4.99 8.37 -3.50
CA GLY A 197 3.99 7.39 -3.91
C GLY A 197 4.33 6.64 -5.20
N GLU A 198 5.55 6.81 -5.73
CA GLU A 198 6.02 6.09 -6.92
C GLU A 198 6.41 4.67 -6.56
N LEU A 199 5.87 3.71 -7.31
CA LEU A 199 6.06 2.29 -7.15
C LEU A 199 7.29 1.82 -7.96
N SER A 200 8.16 1.08 -7.30
CA SER A 200 9.31 0.42 -7.92
C SER A 200 9.31 -1.08 -7.61
N VAL A 201 10.08 -1.82 -8.41
CA VAL A 201 10.26 -3.27 -8.24
C VAL A 201 11.74 -3.54 -8.07
N ASP A 202 12.11 -4.19 -6.97
CA ASP A 202 13.46 -4.69 -6.78
C ASP A 202 13.50 -6.20 -7.03
N TYR A 203 14.36 -6.61 -7.96
CA TYR A 203 14.53 -8.00 -8.33
C TYR A 203 15.80 -8.59 -7.70
N PRO A 204 15.73 -9.77 -7.05
CA PRO A 204 16.91 -10.43 -6.52
C PRO A 204 17.81 -10.96 -7.64
N LYS A 205 19.07 -10.56 -7.63
CA LYS A 205 20.12 -11.10 -8.49
C LYS A 205 20.69 -12.41 -7.89
N PRO A 206 21.17 -13.36 -8.72
CA PRO A 206 21.79 -14.60 -8.27
C PRO A 206 23.08 -14.42 -7.48
N ASP A 207 23.74 -13.26 -7.61
CA ASP A 207 24.89 -12.88 -6.78
C ASP A 207 24.50 -12.46 -5.35
N GLY A 208 23.19 -12.49 -5.01
CA GLY A 208 22.65 -12.07 -3.73
C GLY A 208 22.32 -10.58 -3.62
N GLY A 209 22.56 -9.79 -4.69
CA GLY A 209 22.16 -8.39 -4.75
C GLY A 209 20.70 -8.18 -5.18
N THR A 210 20.30 -6.93 -5.34
CA THR A 210 19.03 -6.55 -5.99
C THR A 210 19.29 -5.65 -7.19
N GLU A 211 18.35 -5.64 -8.14
CA GLU A 211 18.31 -4.70 -9.26
C GLU A 211 16.95 -4.03 -9.31
N GLY A 212 16.93 -2.69 -9.30
CA GLY A 212 15.72 -1.92 -9.53
C GLY A 212 15.27 -2.05 -10.98
N LEU A 213 13.99 -2.34 -11.19
CA LEU A 213 13.34 -2.29 -12.48
C LEU A 213 12.55 -0.99 -12.60
N GLN A 214 12.57 -0.44 -13.80
CA GLN A 214 11.85 0.76 -14.18
C GLN A 214 10.70 0.39 -15.12
N PRO A 215 9.52 1.01 -14.96
CA PRO A 215 8.38 0.72 -15.82
C PRO A 215 8.49 1.47 -17.16
N PHE A 216 8.06 0.81 -18.23
CA PHE A 216 8.03 1.31 -19.59
C PHE A 216 6.72 0.94 -20.28
N ILE A 217 6.26 1.78 -21.20
CA ILE A 217 5.17 1.45 -22.13
C ILE A 217 5.76 1.14 -23.50
N ARG A 218 5.37 0.02 -24.10
CA ARG A 218 5.70 -0.29 -25.50
C ARG A 218 4.79 0.48 -26.45
N GLN A 219 5.38 1.32 -27.30
CA GLN A 219 4.67 2.24 -28.21
C GLN A 219 3.65 1.54 -29.12
N SER A 220 3.92 0.31 -29.56
CA SER A 220 3.07 -0.39 -30.53
C SER A 220 1.81 -1.02 -29.94
N ALA A 221 1.74 -1.20 -28.62
CA ALA A 221 0.69 -2.00 -27.98
C ALA A 221 0.12 -1.38 -26.69
N ASN A 222 0.66 -0.24 -26.23
CA ASN A 222 0.33 0.36 -24.94
C ASN A 222 0.40 -0.64 -23.77
N TYR A 223 1.36 -1.57 -23.85
CA TYR A 223 1.59 -2.55 -22.79
C TYR A 223 2.67 -2.05 -21.84
N LEU A 224 2.36 -2.17 -20.56
CA LEU A 224 3.25 -1.87 -19.44
C LEU A 224 4.20 -3.04 -19.19
N TYR A 225 5.46 -2.69 -19.01
CA TYR A 225 6.58 -3.59 -18.91
C TYR A 225 7.57 -3.08 -17.88
N TRP A 226 8.34 -3.98 -17.26
CA TRP A 226 9.41 -3.64 -16.33
C TRP A 226 10.76 -4.02 -16.94
N LEU A 227 11.63 -3.03 -17.11
CA LEU A 227 12.95 -3.17 -17.71
C LEU A 227 14.04 -2.71 -16.74
N ARG A 228 15.27 -3.16 -16.96
CA ARG A 228 16.44 -2.68 -16.21
C ARG A 228 16.80 -1.26 -16.65
N SER A 229 17.07 -0.36 -15.70
CA SER A 229 17.43 1.03 -16.00
C SER A 229 18.77 1.20 -16.73
N SER A 230 19.67 0.22 -16.64
CA SER A 230 21.06 0.32 -17.12
C SER A 230 21.24 0.09 -18.63
N ARG A 231 20.19 -0.27 -19.38
CA ARG A 231 20.33 -0.64 -20.81
C ARG A 231 19.82 0.45 -21.75
N SER A 232 20.71 0.85 -22.67
CA SER A 232 20.50 1.92 -23.66
C SER A 232 19.62 1.53 -24.86
N ASN A 233 19.28 0.26 -25.04
CA ASN A 233 18.49 -0.21 -26.17
C ASN A 233 17.01 -0.43 -25.81
N THR A 234 16.32 0.66 -25.49
CA THR A 234 14.87 0.71 -25.24
C THR A 234 14.10 1.21 -26.46
N ARG A 235 14.61 0.97 -27.69
CA ARG A 235 13.95 1.44 -28.92
C ARG A 235 12.52 0.89 -28.99
N GLY A 236 11.52 1.78 -28.99
CA GLY A 236 10.09 1.43 -28.99
C GLY A 236 9.45 1.33 -27.61
N PHE A 237 10.18 1.67 -26.54
CA PHE A 237 9.67 1.77 -25.17
C PHE A 237 9.80 3.19 -24.66
N ASN A 238 8.73 3.71 -24.06
CA ASN A 238 8.73 5.01 -23.41
C ASN A 238 8.82 4.79 -21.89
N PRO A 239 9.78 5.42 -21.19
CA PRO A 239 9.85 5.34 -19.74
C PRO A 239 8.62 5.99 -19.12
N VAL A 240 8.07 5.35 -18.10
CA VAL A 240 6.94 5.86 -17.33
C VAL A 240 7.21 5.79 -15.84
N ARG A 241 6.34 6.39 -15.06
CA ARG A 241 6.29 6.31 -13.61
C ARG A 241 4.95 5.71 -13.22
N ILE A 242 4.94 4.83 -12.23
CA ILE A 242 3.69 4.29 -11.68
C ILE A 242 3.53 4.88 -10.30
N VAL A 243 2.42 5.57 -10.07
CA VAL A 243 2.11 6.17 -8.77
C VAL A 243 0.81 5.60 -8.22
N VAL A 244 0.73 5.46 -6.91
CA VAL A 244 -0.51 5.06 -6.25
C VAL A 244 -1.40 6.28 -6.07
N GLU A 245 -2.58 6.25 -6.68
CA GLU A 245 -3.66 7.21 -6.43
C GLU A 245 -4.57 6.62 -5.35
N ASP A 246 -4.58 7.22 -4.15
CA ASP A 246 -5.40 6.74 -3.03
C ASP A 246 -6.89 6.88 -3.36
N VAL A 247 -7.68 5.87 -2.97
CA VAL A 247 -9.14 5.89 -3.08
C VAL A 247 -9.70 6.07 -1.66
N VAL A 248 -10.45 7.16 -1.44
CA VAL A 248 -11.09 7.50 -0.17
C VAL A 248 -12.36 6.68 0.02
#